data_AF-A0A8G1QX25-F1
#
_entry.id   AF-A0A8G1QX25-F1
#
_cell.length_a   1.000
_cell.length_b   1.000
_cell.length_c   1.000
_cell.angle_alpha   90.00
_cell.angle_beta   90.00
_cell.angle_gamma   90.00
#
_symmetry.space_group_name_H-M   'P 1'
#
loop_
_entity.id
_entity.type
_entity.pdbx_description
1 polymer ?
#
loop_
_entity_poly.entity_id
_entity_poly.type
_entity_poly.pdbx_seq_one_letter_code
_entity_poly.pdbx_strand_id
1 'polypeptide(L)'
;MLDTTQTPVDGVIVVGRLKFERPDWLINELPDWRHAIYTRDDRRHPLSIPKNKGKASTVYLQYIIDHYHHLPATIVFLHNHRKPGHTEFRDYGNVAAVTFLRREFVQKNGFANLRCTTTSSSGSSSNDECGNVIRPVFDANETSAQVTTIEQEYPVILKTVFNSTNVPEKIATPYCGQFAVSREQVHKRPREEYMRYQQWVMETKLKDEEIEQVMGSLWHVIFGREAVYCPDTAKCFEDVYGL
;
A
#
# COMPACT_ATOMS: atom_id res chain seq x y z
N MET A 1 28.74 -19.69 20.04
CA MET A 1 28.02 -20.49 19.02
C MET A 1 26.80 -19.68 18.65
N LEU A 2 26.78 -19.11 17.45
CA LEU A 2 25.65 -18.32 16.96
C LEU A 2 24.52 -19.29 16.61
N ASP A 3 23.41 -19.16 17.32
CA ASP A 3 22.20 -19.94 17.12
C ASP A 3 21.68 -19.64 15.70
N THR A 4 21.84 -20.60 14.80
CA THR A 4 21.58 -20.47 13.35
C THR A 4 20.24 -21.10 12.95
N THR A 5 19.32 -21.25 13.91
CA THR A 5 18.03 -21.92 13.72
C THR A 5 16.86 -20.98 13.44
N GLN A 6 17.10 -19.69 13.15
CA GLN A 6 16.03 -18.86 12.60
C GLN A 6 15.79 -19.27 11.15
N THR A 7 14.76 -20.08 10.94
CA THR A 7 14.21 -20.33 9.61
C THR A 7 13.93 -18.97 8.96
N PRO A 8 14.52 -18.68 7.77
CA PRO A 8 14.27 -17.43 7.08
C PRO A 8 12.78 -17.19 6.94
N VAL A 9 12.33 -15.95 7.15
CA VAL A 9 10.92 -15.61 6.95
C VAL A 9 10.54 -15.96 5.51
N ASP A 10 9.50 -16.77 5.30
CA ASP A 10 8.90 -16.92 3.96
C ASP A 10 8.11 -15.65 3.61
N GLY A 11 8.88 -14.59 3.40
CA GLY A 11 8.36 -13.28 3.10
C GLY A 11 9.40 -12.39 2.46
N VAL A 12 8.92 -11.24 2.02
CA VAL A 12 9.72 -10.22 1.36
C VAL A 12 9.21 -8.83 1.76
N ILE A 13 10.14 -7.89 1.86
CA ILE A 13 9.84 -6.46 1.97
C ILE A 13 10.14 -5.81 0.62
N VAL A 14 9.14 -5.13 0.07
CA VAL A 14 9.22 -4.45 -1.22
C VAL A 14 9.28 -2.95 -0.98
N VAL A 15 10.32 -2.31 -1.52
CA VAL A 15 10.56 -0.87 -1.38
C VAL A 15 10.98 -0.29 -2.72
N GLY A 16 10.47 0.90 -3.03
CA GLY A 16 10.91 1.71 -4.16
C GLY A 16 11.87 2.81 -3.71
N ARG A 17 12.96 3.03 -4.44
CA ARG A 17 13.94 4.08 -4.15
C ARG A 17 14.32 4.89 -5.38
N LEU A 18 14.87 6.08 -5.15
CA LEU A 18 15.69 6.78 -6.14
C LEU A 18 17.14 6.29 -6.06
N LYS A 19 17.91 6.46 -7.13
CA LYS A 19 19.28 5.97 -7.24
C LYS A 19 20.19 6.49 -6.13
N PHE A 20 19.98 7.73 -5.71
CA PHE A 20 20.73 8.38 -4.64
C PHE A 20 20.30 7.96 -3.23
N GLU A 21 19.09 7.41 -3.08
CA GLU A 21 18.60 6.96 -1.77
C GLU A 21 19.26 5.63 -1.38
N ARG A 22 19.56 5.52 -0.09
CA ARG A 22 20.23 4.37 0.52
C ARG A 22 19.28 3.68 1.50
N PRO A 23 18.69 2.53 1.12
CA PRO A 23 17.79 1.77 1.98
C PRO A 23 18.54 0.87 2.99
N ASP A 24 19.77 1.22 3.37
CA ASP A 24 20.68 0.34 4.13
C ASP A 24 20.07 -0.12 5.47
N TRP A 25 19.15 0.67 6.04
CA TRP A 25 18.40 0.33 7.25
C TRP A 25 17.55 -0.95 7.09
N LEU A 26 17.04 -1.28 5.90
CA LEU A 26 16.31 -2.55 5.67
C LEU A 26 17.22 -3.73 5.94
N ILE A 27 18.43 -3.69 5.38
CA ILE A 27 19.39 -4.79 5.44
C ILE A 27 19.93 -4.93 6.87
N ASN A 28 20.19 -3.80 7.53
CA ASN A 28 20.80 -3.77 8.86
C ASN A 28 19.80 -4.09 9.99
N GLU A 29 18.55 -3.63 9.88
CA GLU A 29 17.57 -3.71 10.97
C GLU A 29 16.48 -4.76 10.74
N LEU A 30 16.32 -5.28 9.52
CA LEU A 30 15.37 -6.34 9.17
C LEU A 30 16.03 -7.47 8.34
N PRO A 31 17.15 -8.06 8.82
CA PRO A 31 17.95 -9.03 8.04
C PRO A 31 17.22 -10.36 7.79
N ASP A 32 16.22 -10.70 8.62
CA ASP A 32 15.49 -11.97 8.53
C ASP A 32 14.51 -12.02 7.36
N TRP A 33 14.24 -10.87 6.74
CA TRP A 33 13.37 -10.74 5.57
C TRP A 33 14.19 -10.67 4.29
N ARG A 34 13.69 -11.27 3.20
CA ARG A 34 14.19 -10.93 1.86
C ARG A 34 13.79 -9.49 1.52
N HIS A 35 14.61 -8.81 0.73
CA HIS A 35 14.33 -7.44 0.29
C HIS A 35 14.25 -7.36 -1.24
N ALA A 36 13.20 -6.74 -1.75
CA ALA A 36 13.03 -6.40 -3.16
C ALA A 36 13.05 -4.88 -3.31
N ILE A 37 14.23 -4.35 -3.65
CA ILE A 37 14.50 -2.91 -3.70
C ILE A 37 14.54 -2.45 -5.17
N TYR A 38 13.46 -1.83 -5.64
CA TYR A 38 13.35 -1.31 -7.01
C TYR A 38 13.89 0.12 -7.10
N THR A 39 14.62 0.41 -8.17
CA THR A 39 15.12 1.76 -8.47
C THR A 39 14.24 2.43 -9.51
N ARG A 40 13.74 3.63 -9.22
CA ARG A 40 12.72 4.30 -10.05
C ARG A 40 13.29 5.11 -11.22
N ASP A 41 14.53 5.55 -11.08
CA ASP A 41 15.22 6.52 -11.95
C ASP A 41 16.53 5.96 -12.53
N ASP A 42 16.70 4.64 -12.51
CA ASP A 42 17.86 3.95 -13.12
C ASP A 42 17.43 2.69 -13.89
N ARG A 43 17.22 2.83 -15.21
CA ARG A 43 16.82 1.72 -16.10
C ARG A 43 17.90 0.65 -16.29
N ARG A 44 19.13 0.87 -15.80
CA ARG A 44 20.21 -0.12 -15.87
C ARG A 44 20.22 -1.03 -14.64
N HIS A 45 19.48 -0.69 -13.59
CA HIS A 45 19.39 -1.50 -12.40
C HIS A 45 18.55 -2.77 -12.67
N PRO A 46 18.96 -3.96 -12.18
CA PRO A 46 18.22 -5.21 -12.41
C PRO A 46 16.76 -5.15 -11.96
N LEU A 47 16.51 -4.53 -10.81
CA LEU A 47 15.17 -4.18 -10.33
C LEU A 47 14.92 -2.71 -10.64
N SER A 48 14.42 -2.43 -11.84
CA SER A 48 14.05 -1.08 -12.29
C SER A 48 12.61 -1.06 -12.80
N ILE A 49 12.01 0.12 -12.80
CA ILE A 49 10.68 0.32 -13.37
C ILE A 49 10.78 0.98 -14.75
N PRO A 50 9.79 0.79 -15.65
CA PRO A 50 9.84 1.32 -17.01
C PRO A 50 9.96 2.85 -17.08
N LYS A 51 9.34 3.55 -16.12
CA LYS A 51 9.26 5.01 -16.05
C LYS A 51 9.12 5.46 -14.60
N ASN A 52 9.80 6.54 -14.23
CA ASN A 52 9.64 7.18 -12.93
C ASN A 52 8.29 7.90 -12.83
N LYS A 53 7.23 7.17 -12.46
CA LYS A 53 5.87 7.69 -12.28
C LYS A 53 5.09 6.84 -11.27
N GLY A 54 4.16 7.44 -10.53
CA GLY A 54 3.27 6.77 -9.57
C GLY A 54 3.95 6.31 -8.28
N LYS A 55 5.15 6.83 -8.01
CA LYS A 55 5.93 6.58 -6.79
C LYS A 55 5.98 5.13 -6.32
N ALA A 56 5.59 4.86 -5.08
CA ALA A 56 5.65 3.52 -4.50
C ALA A 56 4.67 2.57 -5.19
N SER A 57 3.52 3.08 -5.65
CA SER A 57 2.46 2.27 -6.26
C SER A 57 2.93 1.50 -7.48
N THR A 58 3.70 2.14 -8.37
CA THR A 58 4.29 1.46 -9.53
C THR A 58 5.23 0.34 -9.14
N VAL A 59 6.05 0.56 -8.09
CA VAL A 59 6.99 -0.45 -7.60
C VAL A 59 6.24 -1.65 -7.02
N TYR A 60 5.19 -1.41 -6.24
CA TYR A 60 4.39 -2.48 -5.64
C TYR A 60 3.73 -3.34 -6.72
N LEU A 61 3.13 -2.70 -7.74
CA LEU A 61 2.54 -3.40 -8.87
C LEU A 61 3.60 -4.15 -9.70
N GLN A 62 4.75 -3.53 -9.97
CA GLN A 62 5.84 -4.17 -10.71
C GLN A 62 6.31 -5.45 -10.00
N TYR A 63 6.52 -5.40 -8.69
CA TYR A 63 6.89 -6.58 -7.91
C TYR A 63 5.86 -7.71 -8.04
N ILE A 64 4.57 -7.39 -7.88
CA ILE A 64 3.50 -8.39 -8.03
C ILE A 64 3.53 -9.00 -9.44
N ILE A 65 3.67 -8.19 -10.48
CA ILE A 65 3.67 -8.63 -11.88
C ILE A 65 4.87 -9.52 -12.20
N ASP A 66 6.06 -9.16 -11.72
CA ASP A 66 7.31 -9.87 -12.01
C ASP A 66 7.39 -11.21 -11.28
N HIS A 67 6.84 -11.27 -10.06
CA HIS A 67 6.95 -12.42 -9.19
C HIS A 67 5.65 -13.20 -9.04
N TYR A 68 4.60 -12.88 -9.81
CA TYR A 68 3.24 -13.40 -9.63
C TYR A 68 3.20 -14.92 -9.40
N HIS A 69 3.95 -15.71 -10.18
CA HIS A 69 3.96 -17.19 -10.06
C HIS A 69 4.87 -17.76 -8.97
N HIS A 70 5.68 -16.92 -8.30
CA HIS A 70 6.69 -17.33 -7.32
C HIS A 70 6.68 -16.42 -6.07
N LEU A 71 5.50 -15.92 -5.70
CA LEU A 71 5.35 -15.05 -4.53
C LEU A 71 5.68 -15.82 -3.23
N PRO A 72 6.29 -15.15 -2.24
CA PRO A 72 6.47 -15.72 -0.91
C PRO A 72 5.16 -15.69 -0.12
N ALA A 73 5.05 -16.44 0.99
CA ALA A 73 3.81 -16.47 1.77
C ALA A 73 3.35 -15.08 2.25
N THR A 74 4.26 -14.19 2.65
CA THR A 74 3.94 -12.82 3.09
C THR A 74 4.72 -11.76 2.31
N ILE A 75 4.04 -10.74 1.81
CA ILE A 75 4.67 -9.60 1.13
C ILE A 75 4.34 -8.34 1.93
N VAL A 76 5.37 -7.55 2.27
CA VAL A 76 5.23 -6.28 2.99
C VAL A 76 5.66 -5.15 2.08
N PHE A 77 4.78 -4.19 1.83
CA PHE A 77 5.04 -3.04 0.97
C PHE A 77 5.26 -1.80 1.82
N LEU A 78 6.45 -1.20 1.70
CA LEU A 78 6.89 -0.07 2.53
C LEU A 78 7.40 1.10 1.67
N HIS A 79 7.26 2.30 2.22
CA HIS A 79 8.00 3.47 1.75
C HIS A 79 9.47 3.38 2.18
N ASN A 80 10.38 3.98 1.40
CA ASN A 80 11.82 3.95 1.63
C ASN A 80 12.30 4.90 2.75
N HIS A 81 11.54 5.00 3.84
CA HIS A 81 11.93 5.74 5.03
C HIS A 81 11.92 4.80 6.22
N ARG A 82 13.01 4.80 7.01
CA ARG A 82 13.04 4.06 8.28
C ARG A 82 11.92 4.52 9.22
N LYS A 83 11.66 5.84 9.25
CA LYS A 83 10.59 6.50 10.02
C LYS A 83 9.76 7.41 9.09
N PRO A 84 8.78 6.87 8.35
CA PRO A 84 7.87 7.67 7.54
C PRO A 84 7.03 8.61 8.41
N GLY A 85 6.59 9.75 7.86
CA GLY A 85 5.76 10.72 8.61
C GLY A 85 4.37 10.18 9.02
N HIS A 86 3.86 9.18 8.30
CA HIS A 86 2.56 8.55 8.53
C HIS A 86 2.69 7.09 8.97
N THR A 87 3.61 6.82 9.91
CA THR A 87 3.84 5.50 10.50
C THR A 87 3.07 5.31 11.81
N GLU A 88 2.69 4.08 12.13
CA GLU A 88 2.04 3.76 13.41
C GLU A 88 3.01 3.92 14.59
N PHE A 89 4.25 3.46 14.42
CA PHE A 89 5.25 3.49 15.48
C PHE A 89 6.14 4.71 15.34
N ARG A 90 5.79 5.83 15.98
CA ARG A 90 6.53 7.11 15.84
C ARG A 90 8.04 6.98 16.11
N ASP A 91 8.44 6.26 17.16
CA ASP A 91 9.83 6.20 17.58
C ASP A 91 10.66 5.17 16.80
N TYR A 92 10.03 4.07 16.38
CA TYR A 92 10.73 2.94 15.76
C TYR A 92 10.43 2.77 14.27
N GLY A 93 9.36 3.39 13.78
CA GLY A 93 8.96 3.45 12.38
C GLY A 93 8.66 2.08 11.79
N ASN A 94 9.09 1.91 10.54
CA ASN A 94 8.86 0.70 9.78
C ASN A 94 9.51 -0.55 10.39
N VAL A 95 10.59 -0.39 11.16
CA VAL A 95 11.23 -1.52 11.87
C VAL A 95 10.25 -2.15 12.86
N ALA A 96 9.62 -1.35 13.73
CA ALA A 96 8.61 -1.87 14.65
C ALA A 96 7.37 -2.41 13.92
N ALA A 97 6.92 -1.72 12.86
CA ALA A 97 5.78 -2.18 12.08
C ALA A 97 5.99 -3.58 11.49
N VAL A 98 7.19 -3.88 11.00
CA VAL A 98 7.51 -5.22 10.48
C VAL A 98 7.79 -6.22 11.59
N THR A 99 8.53 -5.83 12.64
CA THR A 99 8.89 -6.73 13.74
C THR A 99 7.67 -7.24 14.50
N PHE A 100 6.69 -6.38 14.76
CA PHE A 100 5.46 -6.78 15.47
C PHE A 100 4.39 -7.36 14.55
N LEU A 101 4.58 -7.32 13.23
CA LEU A 101 3.57 -7.79 12.28
C LEU A 101 3.23 -9.27 12.53
N ARG A 102 1.98 -9.52 12.92
CA ARG A 102 1.41 -10.86 13.04
C ARG A 102 1.13 -11.44 11.68
N ARG A 103 2.11 -12.18 11.15
CA ARG A 103 2.01 -12.86 9.85
C ARG A 103 0.80 -13.80 9.80
N GLU A 104 0.44 -14.45 10.92
CA GLU A 104 -0.74 -15.31 11.02
C GLU A 104 -2.03 -14.54 10.72
N PHE A 105 -2.13 -13.27 11.16
CA PHE A 105 -3.24 -12.41 10.81
C PHE A 105 -3.23 -12.06 9.32
N VAL A 106 -2.06 -11.75 8.75
CA VAL A 106 -1.93 -11.51 7.29
C VAL A 106 -2.39 -12.73 6.48
N GLN A 107 -2.03 -13.94 6.90
CA GLN A 107 -2.45 -15.18 6.24
C GLN A 107 -3.96 -15.42 6.37
N LYS A 108 -4.52 -15.26 7.58
CA LYS A 108 -5.95 -15.48 7.84
C LYS A 108 -6.84 -14.43 7.17
N ASN A 109 -6.48 -13.16 7.34
CA ASN A 109 -7.27 -12.04 6.85
C ASN A 109 -7.01 -11.86 5.34
N GLY A 110 -5.78 -12.04 4.90
CA GLY A 110 -5.33 -11.87 3.52
C GLY A 110 -4.62 -10.53 3.27
N PHE A 111 -4.96 -9.49 4.04
CA PHE A 111 -4.44 -8.12 3.94
C PHE A 111 -4.40 -7.49 5.34
N ALA A 112 -3.35 -6.72 5.61
CA ALA A 112 -3.21 -5.89 6.80
C ALA A 112 -2.70 -4.51 6.42
N ASN A 113 -3.43 -3.46 6.82
CA ASN A 113 -2.92 -2.10 6.77
C ASN A 113 -1.89 -1.94 7.91
N LEU A 114 -0.72 -1.36 7.65
CA LEU A 114 0.30 -1.14 8.69
C LEU A 114 0.01 0.12 9.54
N ARG A 115 -1.17 0.72 9.39
CA ARG A 115 -1.69 1.76 10.26
C ARG A 115 -3.05 1.35 10.80
N CYS A 116 -3.18 1.43 12.11
CA CYS A 116 -4.40 1.26 12.88
C CYS A 116 -4.99 2.61 13.27
N THR A 117 -4.16 3.60 13.59
CA THR A 117 -4.63 4.91 14.06
C THR A 117 -5.27 5.72 12.93
N THR A 118 -6.52 6.12 13.13
CA THR A 118 -7.34 6.83 12.14
C THR A 118 -7.29 8.36 12.24
N THR A 119 -6.62 8.92 13.26
CA THR A 119 -6.48 10.37 13.37
C THR A 119 -5.67 10.92 12.20
N SER A 120 -6.28 11.81 11.42
CA SER A 120 -5.56 12.61 10.45
C SER A 120 -4.69 13.61 11.22
N SER A 121 -3.48 13.88 10.73
CA SER A 121 -2.62 14.94 11.27
C SER A 121 -3.20 16.35 11.10
N SER A 122 -4.40 16.47 10.50
CA SER A 122 -5.09 17.74 10.23
C SER A 122 -6.17 18.12 11.25
N GLY A 123 -6.33 17.39 12.36
CA GLY A 123 -7.18 17.83 13.48
C GLY A 123 -8.67 18.01 13.13
N SER A 124 -9.13 17.38 12.03
CA SER A 124 -10.53 17.43 11.61
C SER A 124 -11.37 16.53 12.49
N SER A 125 -12.05 17.13 13.47
CA SER A 125 -13.08 16.52 14.32
C SER A 125 -14.41 16.32 13.58
N SER A 126 -14.36 15.79 12.36
CA SER A 126 -15.56 15.32 11.67
C SER A 126 -15.78 13.85 12.02
N ASN A 127 -17.04 13.39 12.02
CA ASN A 127 -17.48 12.01 12.26
C ASN A 127 -16.96 10.98 11.21
N ASP A 128 -15.84 11.29 10.55
CA ASP A 128 -15.13 10.48 9.58
C ASP A 128 -13.92 9.82 10.24
N GLU A 129 -14.19 8.94 11.20
CA GLU A 129 -13.20 8.31 12.09
C GLU A 129 -12.26 7.29 11.41
N CYS A 130 -12.05 7.37 10.10
CA CYS A 130 -11.27 6.39 9.34
C CYS A 130 -10.03 6.97 8.64
N GLY A 131 -9.64 8.20 8.95
CA GLY A 131 -8.44 8.79 8.37
C GLY A 131 -8.67 9.34 6.96
N ASN A 132 -8.10 8.70 5.92
CA ASN A 132 -8.24 9.21 4.54
C ASN A 132 -9.61 8.80 4.01
N VAL A 133 -10.45 9.80 3.73
CA VAL A 133 -11.79 9.60 3.18
C VAL A 133 -11.86 10.27 1.82
N ILE A 134 -12.37 9.52 0.84
CA ILE A 134 -12.68 10.00 -0.51
C ILE A 134 -14.16 9.78 -0.75
N ARG A 135 -14.84 10.81 -1.25
CA ARG A 135 -16.25 10.77 -1.64
C ARG A 135 -16.38 10.95 -3.14
N PRO A 136 -16.47 9.85 -3.93
CA PRO A 136 -16.65 9.95 -5.37
C PRO A 136 -17.85 10.83 -5.73
N VAL A 137 -17.67 11.75 -6.66
CA VAL A 137 -18.71 12.67 -7.11
C VAL A 137 -19.34 12.12 -8.40
N PHE A 138 -20.66 11.96 -8.38
CA PHE A 138 -21.39 11.38 -9.51
C PHE A 138 -21.68 12.39 -10.63
N ASP A 139 -21.81 13.69 -10.29
CA ASP A 139 -21.99 14.75 -11.27
C ASP A 139 -20.63 15.36 -11.64
N ALA A 140 -20.13 15.03 -12.83
CA ALA A 140 -18.86 15.56 -13.34
C ALA A 140 -18.84 17.09 -13.51
N ASN A 141 -20.01 17.75 -13.48
CA ASN A 141 -20.12 19.22 -13.53
C ASN A 141 -20.19 19.85 -12.13
N GLU A 142 -20.12 19.06 -11.05
CA GLU A 142 -20.06 19.60 -9.71
C GLU A 142 -18.68 20.23 -9.47
N THR A 143 -18.63 21.55 -9.62
CA THR A 143 -17.43 22.36 -9.42
C THR A 143 -17.47 23.10 -8.09
N SER A 144 -18.12 22.54 -7.06
CA SER A 144 -18.12 23.17 -5.75
C SER A 144 -16.67 23.26 -5.25
N ALA A 145 -16.30 24.35 -4.58
CA ALA A 145 -14.93 24.61 -4.14
C ALA A 145 -14.37 23.55 -3.16
N GLN A 146 -15.21 22.61 -2.73
CA GLN A 146 -14.91 21.55 -1.76
C GLN A 146 -14.55 20.22 -2.44
N VAL A 147 -14.85 20.04 -3.73
CA VAL A 147 -14.60 18.79 -4.44
C VAL A 147 -13.16 18.75 -4.96
N THR A 148 -12.45 17.67 -4.63
CA THR A 148 -11.09 17.45 -5.14
C THR A 148 -11.09 16.83 -6.54
N THR A 149 -10.02 17.04 -7.31
CA THR A 149 -9.80 16.38 -8.61
C THR A 149 -9.97 14.86 -8.52
N ILE A 150 -9.52 14.26 -7.42
CA ILE A 150 -9.57 12.81 -7.21
C ILE A 150 -11.01 12.33 -7.02
N GLU A 151 -11.83 13.08 -6.29
CA GLU A 151 -13.23 12.74 -6.07
C GLU A 151 -14.05 12.79 -7.38
N GLN A 152 -13.73 13.73 -8.28
CA GLN A 152 -14.33 13.81 -9.62
C GLN A 152 -13.88 12.67 -10.54
N GLU A 153 -12.59 12.32 -10.51
CA GLU A 153 -12.02 11.29 -11.39
C GLU A 153 -12.31 9.86 -10.90
N TYR A 154 -12.65 9.69 -9.62
CA TYR A 154 -12.80 8.38 -9.00
C TYR A 154 -13.80 7.43 -9.70
N PRO A 155 -15.00 7.86 -10.10
CA PRO A 155 -15.94 7.02 -10.85
C PRO A 155 -15.33 6.51 -12.16
N VAL A 156 -14.59 7.38 -12.87
CA VAL A 156 -13.91 7.03 -14.12
C VAL A 156 -12.78 6.03 -13.84
N ILE A 157 -12.02 6.23 -12.77
CA ILE A 157 -10.97 5.30 -12.34
C ILE A 157 -11.57 3.93 -12.01
N LEU A 158 -12.64 3.85 -11.21
CA LEU A 158 -13.28 2.57 -10.87
C LEU A 158 -13.79 1.82 -12.11
N LYS A 159 -14.39 2.56 -13.05
CA LYS A 159 -14.87 1.96 -14.29
C LYS A 159 -13.72 1.49 -15.19
N THR A 160 -12.68 2.29 -15.37
CA THR A 160 -11.59 1.99 -16.30
C THR A 160 -10.59 0.96 -15.76
N VAL A 161 -10.27 1.05 -14.47
CA VAL A 161 -9.25 0.24 -13.80
C VAL A 161 -9.86 -1.07 -13.29
N PHE A 162 -11.00 -0.99 -12.60
CA PHE A 162 -11.63 -2.16 -11.95
C PHE A 162 -12.79 -2.76 -12.75
N ASN A 163 -13.13 -2.18 -13.91
CA ASN A 163 -14.32 -2.57 -14.66
C ASN A 163 -15.60 -2.60 -13.80
N SER A 164 -15.66 -1.73 -12.79
CA SER A 164 -16.77 -1.64 -11.84
C SER A 164 -17.63 -0.43 -12.19
N THR A 165 -18.92 -0.66 -12.36
CA THR A 165 -19.93 0.41 -12.42
C THR A 165 -20.50 0.72 -11.03
N ASN A 166 -20.17 -0.08 -10.01
CA ASN A 166 -20.54 0.20 -8.63
C ASN A 166 -19.53 1.19 -8.05
N VAL A 167 -19.94 2.44 -7.96
CA VAL A 167 -19.17 3.53 -7.35
C VAL A 167 -19.70 3.70 -5.93
N PRO A 168 -18.89 3.41 -4.90
CA PRO A 168 -19.33 3.58 -3.52
C PRO A 168 -19.48 5.06 -3.18
N GLU A 169 -20.41 5.39 -2.28
CA GLU A 169 -20.59 6.74 -1.76
C GLU A 169 -19.34 7.25 -1.02
N LYS A 170 -18.61 6.34 -0.38
CA LYS A 170 -17.45 6.65 0.44
C LYS A 170 -16.41 5.55 0.36
N ILE A 171 -15.15 5.95 0.30
CA ILE A 171 -13.98 5.08 0.37
C ILE A 171 -13.10 5.58 1.50
N ALA A 172 -12.74 4.69 2.41
CA ALA A 172 -11.98 5.09 3.58
C ALA A 172 -11.11 3.97 4.13
N THR A 173 -9.91 4.34 4.57
CA THR A 173 -8.95 3.47 5.26
C THR A 173 -7.95 4.34 6.04
N PRO A 174 -7.36 3.83 7.15
CA PRO A 174 -6.22 4.50 7.79
C PRO A 174 -5.13 4.86 6.77
N TYR A 175 -4.70 6.12 6.78
CA TYR A 175 -3.78 6.67 5.78
C TYR A 175 -2.32 6.31 6.06
N CYS A 176 -1.72 5.46 5.22
CA CYS A 176 -0.28 5.17 5.33
C CYS A 176 0.39 4.79 4.01
N GLY A 177 -0.32 4.18 3.06
CA GLY A 177 0.26 3.64 1.81
C GLY A 177 1.18 2.43 2.02
N GLN A 178 1.16 1.83 3.21
CA GLN A 178 2.01 0.69 3.60
C GLN A 178 1.14 -0.45 4.13
N PHE A 179 1.36 -1.66 3.65
CA PHE A 179 0.49 -2.80 3.96
C PHE A 179 1.23 -4.12 3.81
N ALA A 180 0.69 -5.17 4.41
CA ALA A 180 1.10 -6.54 4.18
C ALA A 180 -0.02 -7.34 3.53
N VAL A 181 0.33 -8.29 2.68
CA VAL A 181 -0.62 -9.14 1.96
C VAL A 181 -0.09 -10.58 1.90
N SER A 182 -1.00 -11.55 1.96
CA SER A 182 -0.67 -12.95 1.72
C SER A 182 -0.58 -13.23 0.22
N ARG A 183 0.24 -14.20 -0.17
CA ARG A 183 0.28 -14.71 -1.56
C ARG A 183 -1.10 -15.13 -2.04
N GLU A 184 -1.83 -15.86 -1.20
CA GLU A 184 -3.15 -16.40 -1.51
C GLU A 184 -4.13 -15.27 -1.82
N GLN A 185 -4.04 -14.14 -1.11
CA GLN A 185 -4.85 -12.96 -1.38
C GLN A 185 -4.45 -12.24 -2.68
N VAL A 186 -3.16 -12.19 -3.02
CA VAL A 186 -2.71 -11.67 -4.34
C VAL A 186 -3.26 -12.52 -5.47
N HIS A 187 -3.25 -13.85 -5.33
CA HIS A 187 -3.74 -14.78 -6.35
C HIS A 187 -5.26 -14.79 -6.55
N LYS A 188 -6.04 -14.14 -5.69
CA LYS A 188 -7.47 -13.96 -5.93
C LYS A 188 -7.78 -13.08 -7.15
N ARG A 189 -6.79 -12.32 -7.64
CA ARG A 189 -6.88 -11.57 -8.90
C ARG A 189 -5.87 -12.08 -9.90
N PRO A 190 -6.24 -12.24 -11.18
CA PRO A 190 -5.30 -12.64 -12.21
C PRO A 190 -4.20 -11.59 -12.41
N ARG A 191 -3.04 -12.03 -12.89
CA ARG A 191 -1.86 -11.18 -13.15
C ARG A 191 -2.20 -9.98 -14.05
N GLU A 192 -3.08 -10.20 -15.02
CA GLU A 192 -3.52 -9.22 -16.01
C GLU A 192 -4.26 -8.03 -15.39
N GLU A 193 -4.94 -8.22 -14.26
CA GLU A 193 -5.55 -7.10 -13.53
C GLU A 193 -4.47 -6.18 -12.93
N TYR A 194 -3.42 -6.74 -12.33
CA TYR A 194 -2.30 -5.93 -11.83
C TYR A 194 -1.58 -5.18 -12.95
N MET A 195 -1.43 -5.81 -14.12
CA MET A 195 -0.89 -5.15 -15.32
C MET A 195 -1.75 -3.97 -15.76
N ARG A 196 -3.09 -4.11 -15.73
CA ARG A 196 -4.01 -3.01 -16.04
C ARG A 196 -3.89 -1.86 -15.04
N TYR A 197 -3.76 -2.16 -13.76
CA TYR A 197 -3.56 -1.13 -12.73
C TYR A 197 -2.25 -0.38 -12.97
N GLN A 198 -1.17 -1.09 -13.29
CA GLN A 198 0.12 -0.48 -13.61
C GLN A 198 0.04 0.38 -14.87
N GLN A 199 -0.63 -0.11 -15.91
CA GLN A 199 -0.85 0.64 -17.14
C GLN A 199 -1.57 1.96 -16.86
N TRP A 200 -2.65 1.93 -16.06
CA TRP A 200 -3.35 3.14 -15.64
C TRP A 200 -2.42 4.13 -14.91
N VAL A 201 -1.63 3.64 -13.94
CA VAL A 201 -0.64 4.48 -13.23
C VAL A 201 0.34 5.14 -14.21
N MET A 202 0.78 4.42 -15.25
CA MET A 202 1.73 4.94 -16.24
C MET A 202 1.12 5.98 -17.19
N GLU A 203 -0.14 5.79 -17.56
CA GLU A 203 -0.80 6.54 -18.65
C GLU A 203 -1.68 7.71 -18.17
N THR A 204 -2.18 7.66 -16.93
CA THR A 204 -3.07 8.70 -16.37
C THR A 204 -2.45 10.10 -16.43
N LYS A 205 -3.27 11.15 -16.52
CA LYS A 205 -2.78 12.55 -16.48
C LYS A 205 -2.54 13.08 -15.07
N LEU A 206 -2.94 12.31 -14.05
CA LEU A 206 -2.74 12.66 -12.64
C LEU A 206 -1.26 12.79 -12.30
N LYS A 207 -0.96 13.69 -11.37
CA LYS A 207 0.36 13.87 -10.76
C LYS A 207 0.68 12.71 -9.82
N ASP A 208 1.95 12.53 -9.49
CA ASP A 208 2.41 11.43 -8.64
C ASP A 208 1.73 11.44 -7.25
N GLU A 209 1.49 12.61 -6.66
CA GLU A 209 0.79 12.75 -5.38
C GLU A 209 -0.67 12.30 -5.46
N GLU A 210 -1.35 12.64 -6.56
CA GLU A 210 -2.74 12.25 -6.78
C GLU A 210 -2.85 10.74 -7.02
N ILE A 211 -1.88 10.15 -7.74
CA ILE A 211 -1.77 8.71 -7.93
C ILE A 211 -1.53 8.00 -6.58
N GLU A 212 -0.65 8.51 -5.73
CA GLU A 212 -0.42 7.94 -4.39
C GLU A 212 -1.68 7.97 -3.54
N GLN A 213 -2.45 9.05 -3.58
CA GLN A 213 -3.70 9.16 -2.83
C GLN A 213 -4.77 8.19 -3.35
N VAL A 214 -4.94 8.10 -4.68
CA VAL A 214 -5.87 7.14 -5.31
C VAL A 214 -5.48 5.71 -4.96
N MET A 215 -4.23 5.31 -5.24
CA MET A 215 -3.78 3.95 -4.99
C MET A 215 -3.76 3.62 -3.49
N GLY A 216 -3.35 4.56 -2.65
CA GLY A 216 -3.38 4.45 -1.19
C GLY A 216 -4.78 4.19 -0.65
N SER A 217 -5.81 4.77 -1.29
CA SER A 217 -7.22 4.51 -0.96
C SER A 217 -7.79 3.21 -1.55
N LEU A 218 -7.06 2.55 -2.45
CA LEU A 218 -7.55 1.37 -3.18
C LEU A 218 -6.88 0.08 -2.76
N TRP A 219 -5.73 0.11 -2.06
CA TRP A 219 -5.01 -1.13 -1.73
C TRP A 219 -5.87 -2.13 -0.99
N HIS A 220 -6.64 -1.71 0.01
CA HIS A 220 -7.53 -2.61 0.73
C HIS A 220 -8.62 -3.19 -0.18
N VAL A 221 -9.19 -2.40 -1.09
CA VAL A 221 -10.19 -2.84 -2.09
C VAL A 221 -9.60 -3.81 -3.11
N ILE A 222 -8.40 -3.50 -3.63
CA ILE A 222 -7.62 -4.37 -4.51
C ILE A 222 -7.44 -5.74 -3.82
N PHE A 223 -7.16 -5.76 -2.52
CA PHE A 223 -6.97 -6.99 -1.74
C PHE A 223 -8.23 -7.46 -1.01
N GLY A 224 -9.41 -7.15 -1.55
CA GLY A 224 -10.67 -7.81 -1.20
C GLY A 224 -11.31 -7.33 0.10
N ARG A 225 -11.04 -6.10 0.52
CA ARG A 225 -11.82 -5.40 1.55
C ARG A 225 -12.90 -4.55 0.94
N GLU A 226 -13.88 -4.19 1.76
CA GLU A 226 -14.95 -3.27 1.39
C GLU A 226 -14.40 -1.86 1.11
N ALA A 227 -15.19 -1.02 0.44
CA ALA A 227 -14.82 0.36 0.13
C ALA A 227 -14.39 1.15 1.38
N VAL A 228 -15.06 0.89 2.51
CA VAL A 228 -14.74 1.43 3.84
C VAL A 228 -14.12 0.31 4.67
N TYR A 229 -12.81 0.40 4.94
CA TYR A 229 -12.07 -0.57 5.76
C TYR A 229 -11.42 0.13 6.95
N CYS A 230 -12.17 0.16 8.05
CA CYS A 230 -11.91 0.98 9.23
C CYS A 230 -12.10 0.13 10.49
N PRO A 231 -11.23 -0.85 10.76
CA PRO A 231 -11.33 -1.63 11.99
C PRO A 231 -11.21 -0.72 13.21
N ASP A 232 -11.82 -1.13 14.32
CA ASP A 232 -11.57 -0.50 15.62
C ASP A 232 -10.06 -0.44 15.89
N THR A 233 -9.59 0.68 16.46
CA THR A 233 -8.16 0.93 16.63
C THR A 233 -7.54 -0.12 17.55
N ALA A 234 -8.15 -0.41 18.69
CA ALA A 234 -7.64 -1.40 19.64
C ALA A 234 -7.64 -2.79 19.03
N LYS A 235 -8.73 -3.15 18.32
CA LYS A 235 -8.80 -4.43 17.61
C LYS A 235 -7.72 -4.55 16.54
N CYS A 236 -7.44 -3.48 15.81
CA CYS A 236 -6.38 -3.47 14.80
C CYS A 236 -5.00 -3.69 15.43
N PHE A 237 -4.69 -3.05 16.57
CA PHE A 237 -3.43 -3.30 17.28
C PHE A 237 -3.30 -4.75 17.75
N GLU A 238 -4.36 -5.32 18.31
CA GLU A 238 -4.39 -6.71 18.76
C GLU A 238 -4.16 -7.68 17.58
N ASP A 239 -4.86 -7.44 16.47
CA ASP A 239 -4.85 -8.31 15.31
C ASP A 239 -3.57 -8.20 14.48
N VAL A 240 -3.14 -6.98 14.16
CA VAL A 240 -1.98 -6.72 13.29
C VAL A 240 -0.67 -6.83 14.04
N TYR A 241 -0.63 -6.41 15.32
CA TYR A 241 0.61 -6.29 16.08
C TYR A 241 0.68 -7.14 17.36
N GLY A 242 -0.46 -7.67 17.84
CA GLY A 242 -0.51 -8.41 19.10
C GLY A 242 -0.30 -7.51 20.32
N LEU A 243 -0.65 -6.23 20.19
CA LEU A 243 -0.51 -5.20 21.22
C LEU A 243 -1.87 -4.77 21.78
#